data_AF-A0A933A395-F1
#
_entry.id   AF-A0A933A395-F1
#
_cell.length_a   1.000
_cell.length_b   1.000
_cell.length_c   1.000
_cell.angle_alpha   90.00
_cell.angle_beta   90.00
_cell.angle_gamma   90.00
#
_symmetry.space_group_name_H-M   'P 1'
#
loop_
_entity.id
_entity.type
_entity.pdbx_description
1 polymer ?
#
loop_
_entity_poly.entity_id
_entity_poly.type
_entity_poly.pdbx_seq_one_letter_code
_entity_poly.pdbx_strand_id
1 'polypeptide(L)'
;MVKRKRGAMPRKVAERVVDRCADKQVAVVVPTKDGRPGKVYELGSYLKMQNLPRETKPWSYRKQKPTPPDPLGAVDGKVLMPITRENIYE
;
A
#
# COMPACT_ATOMS: atom_id res chain seq x y z
N MET A 1 -3.44 25.64 -3.74
CA MET A 1 -3.68 25.69 -2.29
C MET A 1 -5.00 24.95 -1.99
N VAL A 2 -4.95 23.69 -1.54
CA VAL A 2 -6.17 22.90 -1.29
C VAL A 2 -6.85 23.42 -0.02
N LYS A 3 -8.04 24.03 -0.14
CA LYS A 3 -8.88 24.45 0.99
C LYS A 3 -9.29 23.21 1.79
N ARG A 4 -8.55 22.87 2.85
CA ARG A 4 -8.92 21.79 3.78
C ARG A 4 -10.19 22.23 4.53
N LYS A 5 -11.33 21.60 4.23
CA LYS A 5 -12.54 21.76 5.05
C LYS A 5 -12.22 21.18 6.42
N ARG A 6 -12.08 22.04 7.45
CA ARG A 6 -12.05 21.63 8.86
C ARG A 6 -13.46 21.15 9.22
N GLY A 7 -13.78 19.92 8.81
CA GLY A 7 -15.07 19.30 9.12
C GLY A 7 -15.14 18.94 10.61
N ALA A 8 -16.36 18.94 11.16
CA ALA A 8 -16.61 18.42 12.49
C ALA A 8 -16.08 16.99 12.64
N MET A 9 -15.54 16.66 13.81
CA MET A 9 -15.02 15.34 14.09
C MET A 9 -16.16 14.30 14.06
N PRO A 10 -16.03 13.17 13.34
CA PRO A 10 -17.04 12.12 13.36
C PRO A 10 -17.24 11.59 14.79
N ARG A 11 -18.49 11.33 15.17
CA ARG A 11 -18.85 10.89 16.53
C ARG A 11 -18.03 9.68 17.01
N LYS A 12 -17.86 8.66 16.17
CA LYS A 12 -17.05 7.47 16.48
C LYS A 12 -15.56 7.78 16.75
N VAL A 13 -15.02 8.83 16.14
CA VAL A 13 -13.64 9.26 16.37
C VAL A 13 -13.56 9.97 17.72
N ALA A 14 -14.54 10.82 18.03
CA ALA A 14 -14.63 11.50 19.32
C ALA A 14 -14.79 10.50 20.48
N GLU A 15 -15.68 9.52 20.36
CA GLU A 15 -15.87 8.44 21.34
C GLU A 15 -14.54 7.73 21.62
N ARG A 16 -13.80 7.32 20.58
CA ARG A 16 -12.49 6.67 20.73
C ARG A 16 -11.41 7.56 21.37
N VAL A 17 -11.50 8.88 21.19
CA VAL A 17 -10.59 9.82 21.86
C VAL A 17 -10.93 9.87 23.35
N VAL A 18 -12.22 9.98 23.69
CA VAL A 18 -12.70 9.99 25.07
C VAL A 18 -12.32 8.70 25.80
N ASP A 19 -12.53 7.53 25.18
CA ASP A 19 -12.19 6.23 25.75
C ASP A 19 -10.69 6.15 26.10
N ARG A 20 -9.81 6.57 25.18
CA ARG A 20 -8.35 6.57 25.40
C ARG A 20 -7.92 7.60 26.45
N CYS A 21 -8.57 8.76 26.48
CA CYS A 21 -8.35 9.75 27.53
C CYS A 21 -8.76 9.23 28.91
N ALA A 22 -9.84 8.44 28.99
CA ALA A 22 -10.27 7.79 30.22
C ALA A 22 -9.21 6.79 30.73
N ASP A 23 -8.54 6.09 29.83
CA ASP A 23 -7.41 5.19 30.11
C ASP A 23 -6.09 5.94 30.43
N LYS A 24 -6.12 7.27 30.58
CA LYS A 24 -4.95 8.14 30.79
C LYS A 24 -3.88 8.05 29.68
N GLN A 25 -4.28 7.65 28.47
CA GLN A 25 -3.40 7.58 27.31
C GLN A 25 -3.49 8.85 26.47
N VAL A 26 -2.35 9.28 25.90
CA VAL A 26 -2.33 10.38 24.93
C VAL A 26 -2.85 9.87 23.58
N ALA A 27 -4.02 10.36 23.17
CA ALA A 27 -4.64 10.02 21.90
C ALA A 27 -4.13 10.92 20.76
N VAL A 28 -3.70 10.30 19.66
CA VAL A 28 -3.25 10.96 18.43
C VAL A 28 -4.27 10.72 17.32
N VAL A 29 -4.82 11.79 16.77
CA VAL A 29 -5.78 11.72 15.65
C VAL A 29 -5.07 11.96 14.33
N VAL A 30 -5.10 10.97 13.44
CA VAL A 30 -4.49 11.03 12.11
C VAL A 30 -5.55 11.45 11.08
N PRO A 31 -5.34 12.55 10.33
CA PRO A 31 -6.28 12.97 9.31
C PRO A 31 -6.27 12.03 8.10
N THR A 32 -7.41 11.89 7.45
CA THR A 32 -7.54 11.23 6.15
C THR A 32 -6.95 12.09 5.03
N LYS A 33 -6.85 11.53 3.81
CA LYS A 33 -6.38 12.26 2.62
C LYS A 33 -7.19 13.54 2.36
N ASP A 34 -8.46 13.56 2.74
CA ASP A 34 -9.37 14.68 2.60
C ASP A 34 -9.26 15.72 3.75
N GLY A 35 -8.35 15.51 4.69
CA GLY A 35 -8.12 16.40 5.83
C GLY A 35 -9.13 16.28 6.97
N ARG A 36 -10.03 15.28 6.92
CA ARG A 36 -10.97 14.99 8.00
C ARG A 36 -10.30 14.13 9.07
N PRO A 37 -10.66 14.27 10.36
CA PRO A 37 -10.13 13.38 11.39
C PRO A 37 -10.58 11.94 11.12
N GLY A 38 -9.62 11.02 11.09
CA GLY A 38 -9.82 9.64 10.69
C GLY A 38 -9.51 8.65 11.80
N LYS A 39 -8.27 8.16 11.82
CA LYS A 39 -7.85 7.09 12.74
C LYS A 39 -7.34 7.68 14.05
N VAL A 40 -7.62 7.03 15.17
CA VAL A 40 -7.13 7.40 16.50
C VAL A 40 -6.16 6.32 16.98
N TYR A 41 -4.96 6.75 17.34
CA TYR A 41 -3.90 5.91 17.86
C TYR A 41 -3.49 6.37 19.26
N GLU A 42 -2.87 5.48 20.01
CA GLU A 42 -2.07 5.86 21.17
C GLU A 42 -0.76 6.47 20.69
N LEU A 43 -0.20 7.42 21.43
CA LEU A 43 1.07 8.07 21.09
C LEU A 43 2.21 7.06 20.88
N GLY A 44 2.42 6.11 21.80
CA GLY A 44 3.50 5.13 21.69
C GLY A 44 3.34 4.23 20.44
N SER A 45 2.12 3.76 20.21
CA SER A 45 1.76 3.00 18.99
C SER A 45 1.96 3.82 17.71
N TYR A 46 1.62 5.12 17.74
CA TYR A 46 1.79 6.02 16.59
C TYR A 46 3.27 6.26 16.26
N LEU A 47 4.11 6.48 17.27
CA LEU A 47 5.55 6.66 17.08
C LEU A 47 6.21 5.42 16.49
N LYS A 48 5.86 4.22 16.99
CA LYS A 48 6.32 2.95 16.41
C LYS A 48 5.92 2.83 14.94
N MET A 49 4.68 3.18 14.59
CA MET A 49 4.21 3.17 13.20
C MET A 49 4.95 4.17 12.30
N GLN A 50 5.34 5.33 12.81
CA GLN A 50 6.13 6.32 12.05
C GLN A 50 7.57 5.84 11.80
N ASN A 51 8.14 5.09 12.74
CA ASN A 51 9.50 4.57 12.65
C ASN A 51 9.61 3.33 11.77
N LEU A 52 8.51 2.61 11.52
CA LEU A 52 8.50 1.49 10.61
C LEU A 52 8.70 1.98 9.17
N PRO A 53 9.66 1.43 8.42
CA PRO A 53 9.77 1.72 7.00
C PRO A 53 8.43 1.36 6.34
N ARG A 54 7.95 2.23 5.46
CA ARG A 54 6.76 1.90 4.65
C ARG A 54 7.16 0.75 3.74
N GLU A 55 6.89 -0.47 4.17
CA GLU A 55 7.07 -1.65 3.35
C GLU A 55 6.25 -1.46 2.07
N THR A 56 6.95 -1.14 0.99
CA THR A 56 6.34 -1.12 -0.32
C THR A 56 6.17 -2.59 -0.70
N LYS A 57 4.97 -2.93 -1.18
CA LYS A 57 4.70 -4.28 -1.70
C LYS A 57 5.83 -4.65 -2.67
N PRO A 58 6.51 -5.80 -2.51
CA PRO A 58 7.61 -6.16 -3.39
C PRO A 58 7.14 -6.17 -4.84
N TRP A 59 8.02 -5.84 -5.79
CA TRP A 59 7.68 -5.75 -7.20
C TRP A 59 6.98 -7.02 -7.72
N SER A 60 7.38 -8.19 -7.20
CA SER A 60 6.82 -9.50 -7.50
C SER A 60 5.32 -9.64 -7.17
N TYR A 61 4.80 -8.88 -6.20
CA TYR A 61 3.39 -8.98 -5.79
C TYR A 61 2.48 -7.95 -6.47
N ARG A 62 3.03 -7.12 -7.36
CA ARG A 62 2.22 -6.22 -8.18
C ARG A 62 1.58 -7.05 -9.29
N LYS A 63 0.28 -6.84 -9.55
CA LYS A 63 -0.40 -7.47 -10.69
C LYS A 63 0.30 -6.99 -11.96
N GLN A 64 1.03 -7.88 -12.63
CA GLN A 64 1.55 -7.61 -13.97
C GLN A 64 0.34 -7.51 -14.90
N LYS A 65 0.27 -6.47 -15.73
CA LYS A 65 -0.68 -6.47 -16.83
C LYS A 65 -0.25 -7.57 -17.81
N PRO A 66 -1.18 -8.27 -18.46
CA PRO A 66 -0.80 -9.21 -19.52
C PRO A 66 0.04 -8.46 -20.55
N THR A 67 1.24 -8.97 -20.82
CA THR A 67 2.10 -8.45 -21.89
C THR A 67 1.31 -8.55 -23.20
N PRO A 68 1.26 -7.50 -24.02
CA PRO A 68 0.69 -7.64 -25.36
C PRO A 68 1.43 -8.77 -26.10
N PRO A 69 0.73 -9.52 -26.96
CA PRO A 69 1.37 -10.58 -27.75
C PRO A 69 2.53 -9.97 -28.54
N ASP A 70 3.68 -10.65 -28.53
CA ASP A 70 4.86 -10.21 -29.26
C ASP A 70 4.45 -9.99 -30.73
N PRO A 71 4.75 -8.83 -31.35
CA PRO A 71 4.51 -8.60 -32.77
C PRO A 71 5.16 -9.64 -33.69
N LEU A 72 6.17 -10.36 -33.21
CA LEU A 72 6.83 -11.47 -33.92
C LEU A 72 6.20 -12.84 -33.65
N GLY A 73 5.10 -12.91 -32.88
CA GLY A 73 4.36 -14.14 -32.62
C GLY A 73 5.05 -15.08 -31.63
N ALA A 74 6.03 -14.59 -30.85
CA ALA A 74 6.62 -15.38 -29.77
C ALA A 74 5.54 -15.70 -28.73
N VAL A 75 5.26 -16.99 -28.56
CA VAL A 75 4.33 -17.50 -27.56
C VAL A 75 5.14 -17.91 -26.33
N ASP A 76 4.70 -17.51 -25.14
CA ASP A 76 5.23 -18.04 -23.88
C ASP A 76 4.85 -19.54 -23.78
N GLY A 77 5.71 -20.39 -24.32
CA GLY A 77 5.52 -21.83 -24.41
C GLY A 77 6.85 -22.56 -24.52
N LYS A 78 6.90 -23.80 -24.02
CA LYS A 78 8.10 -24.67 -23.99
C LYS A 78 8.89 -24.57 -25.29
N VAL A 79 10.17 -24.21 -25.16
CA VAL A 79 11.16 -24.30 -26.23
C VAL A 79 11.13 -25.74 -26.76
N LEU A 80 10.53 -25.94 -27.94
CA LEU A 80 10.38 -27.28 -28.54
C LEU A 80 11.74 -27.86 -28.94
N MET A 81 12.70 -27.00 -29.32
CA MET A 81 14.10 -27.36 -29.52
C MET A 81 15.01 -26.21 -29.05
N PRO A 82 15.99 -26.48 -28.18
CA PRO A 82 16.97 -25.48 -27.77
C PRO A 82 17.87 -25.12 -28.95
N ILE A 83 18.22 -23.84 -29.07
CA ILE A 83 19.13 -23.33 -30.10
C ILE A 83 20.56 -23.72 -29.69
N THR A 84 20.94 -24.97 -29.94
CA THR A 84 22.32 -25.47 -29.80
C THR A 84 22.94 -25.63 -31.18
N ARG A 85 24.28 -25.63 -31.25
CA ARG A 85 25.02 -25.79 -32.50
C ARG A 85 24.67 -27.10 -33.22
N GLU A 86 24.50 -28.17 -32.46
CA GLU A 86 24.11 -29.50 -32.96
C GLU A 86 22.75 -29.42 -33.68
N ASN A 87 21.75 -28.76 -33.08
CA ASN A 87 20.41 -28.62 -33.65
C ASN A 87 20.32 -27.69 -34.89
N ILE A 88 21.37 -26.93 -35.20
CA ILE A 88 21.41 -25.99 -36.34
C ILE A 88 22.11 -26.60 -37.56
N TYR A 89 23.08 -27.48 -37.35
CA TYR A 89 24.01 -27.94 -38.39
C TYR A 89 23.97 -29.45 -38.67
N GLU A 90 23.21 -30.23 -37.90
CA GLU A 90 22.88 -31.65 -38.20
C GLU A 90 21.50 -31.76 -38.85
#